data_AF-A0A4P9ZI88-F1
#
_entry.id   AF-A0A4P9ZI88-F1
#
_cell.length_a   1.000
_cell.length_b   1.000
_cell.length_c   1.000
_cell.angle_alpha   90.00
_cell.angle_beta   90.00
_cell.angle_gamma   90.00
#
_symmetry.space_group_name_H-M   'P 1'
#
loop_
_entity.id
_entity.type
_entity.pdbx_description
1 polymer ?
#
loop_
_entity_poly.entity_id
_entity_poly.type
_entity_poly.pdbx_seq_one_letter_code
_entity_poly.pdbx_strand_id
1 'polypeptide(L)'
;MSTQEPSLDAYTKLKDELVKQIMNKNDIDVLLAALEEEIYEKELDYFNESTYGNIVKGFESFGKMSLGGSNKRKMVYSDEDHIFSMSSTTFVKTLMMKQGVDSGTGDLDDYEDSVEPTTTGNGVVNGAGNGNAIEESPTGTPLRKRK
;
A
#
# COMPACT_ATOMS: atom_id res chain seq x y z
N MET A 1 27.64 -13.93 -30.93
CA MET A 1 26.88 -13.05 -30.02
C MET A 1 27.86 -12.61 -28.95
N SER A 2 28.42 -11.40 -29.05
CA SER A 2 29.45 -10.91 -28.11
C SER A 2 28.78 -10.58 -26.78
N THR A 3 29.06 -11.34 -25.74
CA THR A 3 28.70 -11.01 -24.36
C THR A 3 29.53 -9.80 -23.95
N GLN A 4 28.92 -8.62 -24.00
CA GLN A 4 29.56 -7.39 -23.57
C GLN A 4 29.63 -7.42 -22.04
N GLU A 5 30.84 -7.55 -21.49
CA GLU A 5 31.09 -7.42 -20.05
C GLU A 5 30.42 -6.13 -19.53
N PRO A 6 29.63 -6.19 -18.45
CA PRO A 6 28.95 -5.02 -17.93
C PRO A 6 30.00 -4.00 -17.52
N SER A 7 30.08 -2.90 -18.25
CA SER A 7 30.96 -1.79 -17.89
C SER A 7 30.43 -1.13 -16.62
N LEU A 8 31.33 -0.57 -15.81
CA LEU A 8 30.96 0.18 -14.60
C LEU A 8 29.92 1.28 -14.91
N ASP A 9 30.06 1.92 -16.08
CA ASP A 9 29.13 2.94 -16.59
C ASP A 9 27.73 2.37 -16.91
N ALA A 10 27.66 1.16 -17.47
CA ALA A 10 26.37 0.48 -17.71
C ALA A 10 25.68 0.12 -16.37
N TYR A 11 26.45 -0.33 -15.38
CA TYR A 11 25.94 -0.62 -14.05
C TYR A 11 25.40 0.63 -13.34
N THR A 12 26.15 1.74 -13.36
CA THR A 12 25.70 2.99 -12.72
C THR A 12 24.43 3.54 -13.37
N LYS A 13 24.34 3.50 -14.70
CA LYS A 13 23.12 3.90 -15.43
C LYS A 13 21.92 3.05 -15.05
N LEU A 14 22.10 1.73 -15.00
CA LEU A 14 21.02 0.81 -14.62
C LEU A 14 20.59 1.01 -13.17
N LYS A 15 21.54 1.28 -12.26
CA LYS A 15 21.24 1.62 -10.86
C LYS A 15 20.41 2.89 -10.75
N ASP A 16 20.81 3.96 -11.45
CA ASP A 16 20.08 5.23 -11.42
C ASP A 16 18.66 5.09 -12.02
N GLU A 17 18.53 4.31 -13.09
CA GLU A 17 17.23 3.99 -13.70
C GLU A 17 16.34 3.19 -12.73
N LEU A 18 16.90 2.19 -12.05
CA LEU A 18 16.16 1.39 -11.06
C LEU A 18 15.66 2.26 -9.91
N VAL A 19 16.51 3.13 -9.36
CA VAL A 19 16.11 4.06 -8.30
C VAL A 19 14.97 4.96 -8.76
N LYS A 20 15.07 5.52 -9.98
CA LYS A 20 14.00 6.34 -10.56
C LYS A 20 12.70 5.56 -10.73
N GLN A 21 12.76 4.30 -11.17
CA GLN A 21 11.58 3.46 -11.33
C GLN A 21 10.92 3.13 -9.99
N ILE A 22 11.70 2.86 -8.95
CA ILE A 22 11.19 2.62 -7.59
C ILE A 22 10.48 3.87 -7.06
N MET A 23 11.08 5.05 -7.19
CA MET A 23 10.46 6.31 -6.76
C MET A 23 9.14 6.56 -7.51
N ASN A 24 9.14 6.39 -8.84
CA ASN A 24 7.94 6.55 -9.65
C ASN A 24 6.84 5.53 -9.28
N LYS A 25 7.20 4.29 -8.96
CA LYS A 25 6.26 3.27 -8.47
C LYS A 25 5.61 3.74 -7.17
N ASN A 26 6.40 4.25 -6.22
CA ASN A 26 5.88 4.75 -4.95
C ASN A 26 4.94 5.95 -5.15
N ASP A 27 5.27 6.88 -6.06
CA ASP A 27 4.41 8.02 -6.38
C ASP A 27 3.06 7.58 -6.97
N ILE A 28 3.09 6.58 -7.87
CA ILE A 28 1.88 6.01 -8.47
C ILE A 28 1.03 5.28 -7.42
N ASP A 29 1.64 4.54 -6.50
CA ASP A 29 0.92 3.85 -5.42
C ASP A 29 0.18 4.84 -4.51
N VAL A 30 0.83 5.96 -4.16
CA VAL A 30 0.20 7.03 -3.37
C VAL A 30 -0.98 7.64 -4.13
N LEU A 31 -0.81 7.92 -5.42
CA LEU A 31 -1.87 8.49 -6.26
C LEU A 31 -3.04 7.51 -6.44
N LEU A 32 -2.74 6.22 -6.61
CA LEU A 32 -3.75 5.17 -6.70
C LEU A 32 -4.58 5.10 -5.41
N ALA A 33 -3.94 5.09 -4.24
CA ALA A 33 -4.64 5.05 -2.96
C ALA A 33 -5.56 6.27 -2.77
N ALA A 34 -5.09 7.48 -3.13
CA ALA A 34 -5.89 8.69 -3.07
C ALA A 34 -7.10 8.65 -4.01
N LEU A 35 -6.93 8.14 -5.24
CA LEU A 35 -8.01 8.00 -6.20
C LEU A 35 -9.05 6.96 -5.75
N GLU A 36 -8.61 5.86 -5.14
CA GLU A 36 -9.52 4.84 -4.59
C GLU A 36 -10.38 5.38 -3.46
N GLU A 37 -9.82 6.23 -2.59
CA GLU A 37 -10.57 6.95 -1.56
C GLU A 37 -11.57 7.93 -2.18
N GLU A 38 -11.16 8.72 -3.17
CA GLU A 38 -12.05 9.64 -3.89
C GLU A 38 -13.22 8.90 -4.56
N ILE A 39 -12.96 7.76 -5.21
CA ILE A 39 -14.00 6.94 -5.84
C ILE A 39 -15.05 6.53 -4.79
N TYR A 40 -14.60 6.03 -3.63
CA TYR A 40 -15.50 5.58 -2.57
C TYR A 40 -16.37 6.72 -2.02
N GLU A 41 -15.78 7.90 -1.80
CA GLU A 41 -16.53 9.09 -1.37
C GLU A 41 -17.57 9.51 -2.41
N LYS A 42 -17.19 9.54 -3.69
CA LYS A 42 -18.09 9.90 -4.80
C LYS A 42 -19.23 8.91 -4.97
N GLU A 43 -18.99 7.62 -4.75
CA GLU A 43 -20.07 6.63 -4.73
C GLU A 43 -21.07 6.93 -3.62
N LEU A 44 -20.59 7.21 -2.41
CA LEU A 44 -21.46 7.52 -1.26
C LEU A 44 -22.31 8.77 -1.52
N ASP A 45 -21.68 9.84 -2.02
CA ASP A 45 -22.36 11.08 -2.42
C ASP A 45 -23.42 10.80 -3.49
N TYR A 46 -23.06 10.05 -4.54
CA TYR A 46 -23.96 9.71 -5.63
C TYR A 46 -25.18 8.89 -5.16
N PHE A 47 -25.00 7.94 -4.23
CA PHE A 47 -26.10 7.17 -3.65
C PHE A 47 -27.02 8.00 -2.77
N ASN A 48 -26.47 8.98 -2.05
CA ASN A 48 -27.24 9.90 -1.23
C ASN A 48 -28.11 10.85 -2.07
N GLU A 49 -27.59 11.32 -3.21
CA GLU A 49 -28.32 12.21 -4.13
C GLU A 49 -29.34 11.44 -4.99
N SER A 50 -29.04 10.19 -5.35
CA SER A 50 -29.86 9.37 -6.26
C SER A 50 -31.13 8.82 -5.60
N THR A 51 -32.19 9.62 -5.56
CA THR A 51 -33.47 9.23 -4.94
C THR A 51 -34.34 8.32 -5.82
N TYR A 52 -34.24 8.45 -7.14
CA TYR A 52 -35.22 7.88 -8.08
C TYR A 52 -34.67 6.75 -8.98
N GLY A 53 -33.46 6.29 -8.67
CA GLY A 53 -32.74 5.31 -9.47
C GLY A 53 -31.29 5.74 -9.69
N ASN A 54 -30.44 4.77 -9.96
CA ASN A 54 -29.01 4.96 -10.16
C ASN A 54 -28.47 3.86 -11.08
N ILE A 55 -27.19 3.98 -11.46
CA ILE A 55 -26.53 3.00 -12.32
C ILE A 55 -26.46 1.58 -11.73
N VAL A 56 -26.47 1.45 -10.39
CA VAL A 56 -26.29 0.16 -9.71
C VAL A 56 -27.57 -0.66 -9.69
N LYS A 57 -28.73 -0.07 -9.38
CA LYS A 57 -30.01 -0.80 -9.33
C LYS A 57 -31.05 -0.37 -10.34
N GLY A 58 -30.66 0.50 -11.27
CA GLY A 58 -31.46 0.88 -12.42
C GLY A 58 -32.38 2.08 -12.18
N PHE A 59 -33.05 2.45 -13.27
CA PHE A 59 -33.81 3.70 -13.40
C PHE A 59 -35.31 3.47 -13.61
N GLU A 60 -35.81 2.27 -13.33
CA GLU A 60 -37.21 1.89 -13.58
C GLU A 60 -38.24 2.75 -12.81
N SER A 61 -37.81 3.38 -11.72
CA SER A 61 -38.69 4.21 -10.89
C SER A 61 -39.08 5.55 -11.52
N PHE A 62 -38.37 6.03 -12.55
CA PHE A 62 -38.77 7.26 -13.26
C PHE A 62 -40.12 7.13 -13.96
N GLY A 63 -40.44 5.95 -14.50
CA GLY A 63 -41.71 5.72 -15.21
C GLY A 63 -42.91 5.56 -14.28
N LYS A 64 -42.70 5.06 -13.05
CA LYS A 64 -43.78 4.75 -12.09
C LYS A 64 -44.25 5.97 -11.28
N MET A 65 -43.49 7.06 -11.27
CA MET A 65 -43.87 8.33 -10.60
C MET A 65 -45.05 9.04 -11.27
N SER A 66 -45.32 8.79 -12.55
CA SER A 66 -46.49 9.35 -13.23
C SER A 66 -47.83 8.75 -12.74
N LEU A 67 -47.80 7.67 -11.95
CA LEU A 67 -49.00 6.92 -11.55
C LEU A 67 -49.11 6.77 -10.02
N GLY A 68 -49.04 7.88 -9.28
CA GLY A 68 -49.67 8.06 -7.95
C GLY A 68 -49.32 7.07 -6.82
N GLY A 69 -48.37 6.15 -6.99
CA GLY A 69 -48.05 5.10 -6.03
C GLY A 69 -47.04 5.59 -4.98
N SER A 70 -47.55 6.11 -3.87
CA SER A 70 -46.81 6.67 -2.72
C SER A 70 -45.93 5.70 -1.91
N ASN A 71 -45.35 4.67 -2.51
CA ASN A 71 -44.41 3.77 -1.82
C ASN A 71 -42.96 4.14 -2.12
N LYS A 72 -42.55 5.34 -1.67
CA LYS A 72 -41.16 5.81 -1.65
C LYS A 72 -40.37 5.03 -0.58
N ARG A 73 -40.14 3.74 -0.77
CA ARG A 73 -39.16 3.04 0.06
C ARG A 73 -37.78 3.56 -0.35
N LYS A 74 -37.12 4.28 0.57
CA LYS A 74 -35.72 4.69 0.38
C LYS A 74 -34.92 3.47 -0.02
N MET A 75 -34.18 3.60 -1.11
CA MET A 75 -33.34 2.53 -1.61
C MET A 75 -32.29 2.22 -0.54
N VAL A 76 -32.21 0.96 -0.13
CA VAL A 76 -31.24 0.51 0.86
C VAL A 76 -29.99 0.13 0.10
N TYR A 77 -28.87 0.75 0.48
CA TYR A 77 -27.55 0.49 -0.06
C TYR A 77 -26.79 -0.46 0.87
N SER A 78 -26.04 -1.37 0.29
CA SER A 78 -25.10 -2.24 0.98
C SER A 78 -23.68 -1.97 0.49
N ASP A 79 -22.67 -2.37 1.26
CA ASP A 79 -21.26 -2.30 0.85
C ASP A 79 -21.01 -3.00 -0.50
N GLU A 80 -21.79 -4.03 -0.83
CA GLU A 80 -21.73 -4.73 -2.12
C GLU A 80 -22.16 -3.86 -3.33
N ASP A 81 -22.88 -2.76 -3.10
CA ASP A 81 -23.35 -1.85 -4.15
C ASP A 81 -22.27 -0.83 -4.58
N HIS A 82 -21.15 -0.75 -3.86
CA HIS A 82 -19.97 0.06 -4.19
C HIS A 82 -19.15 -0.56 -5.33
N ILE A 83 -19.79 -0.76 -6.47
CA ILE A 83 -19.24 -1.53 -7.60
C ILE A 83 -17.97 -0.93 -8.20
N PHE A 84 -17.76 0.38 -8.10
CA PHE A 84 -16.53 1.03 -8.58
C PHE A 84 -15.39 0.79 -7.61
N SER A 85 -15.60 0.94 -6.30
CA SER A 85 -14.58 0.58 -5.31
C SER A 85 -14.29 -0.93 -5.30
N MET A 86 -15.30 -1.77 -5.44
CA MET A 86 -15.15 -3.23 -5.55
C MET A 86 -14.43 -3.68 -6.83
N SER A 87 -14.31 -2.81 -7.84
CA SER A 87 -13.55 -3.13 -9.06
C SER A 87 -12.03 -3.09 -8.85
N SER A 88 -11.54 -2.45 -7.78
CA SER A 88 -10.11 -2.46 -7.44
C SER A 88 -9.77 -3.63 -6.51
N THR A 89 -8.82 -4.46 -6.95
CA THR A 89 -8.28 -5.53 -6.11
C THR A 89 -7.49 -4.99 -4.92
N THR A 90 -6.88 -3.80 -5.04
CA THR A 90 -6.13 -3.17 -3.95
C THR A 90 -7.09 -2.69 -2.87
N PHE A 91 -8.18 -2.02 -3.27
CA PHE A 91 -9.24 -1.61 -2.35
C PHE A 91 -9.85 -2.81 -1.61
N VAL A 92 -10.21 -3.89 -2.34
CA VAL A 92 -10.78 -5.10 -1.75
C VAL A 92 -9.81 -5.76 -0.75
N LYS A 93 -8.52 -5.84 -1.06
CA LYS A 93 -7.50 -6.34 -0.13
C LYS A 93 -7.44 -5.50 1.15
N THR A 94 -7.41 -4.17 1.02
CA THR A 94 -7.40 -3.26 2.18
C THR A 94 -8.66 -3.42 3.03
N LEU A 95 -9.82 -3.60 2.40
CA LEU A 95 -11.09 -3.86 3.08
C LEU A 95 -11.08 -5.19 3.84
N MET A 96 -10.57 -6.27 3.21
CA MET A 96 -10.44 -7.59 3.84
C MET A 96 -9.45 -7.57 5.02
N MET A 97 -8.32 -6.88 4.85
CA MET A 97 -7.33 -6.69 5.92
C MET A 97 -7.93 -5.94 7.11
N LYS A 98 -8.72 -4.89 6.86
CA LYS A 98 -9.43 -4.13 7.90
C LYS A 98 -10.54 -4.94 8.59
N GLN A 99 -11.19 -5.85 7.86
CA GLN A 99 -12.19 -6.78 8.42
C GLN A 99 -11.55 -7.98 9.16
N GLY A 100 -10.22 -8.07 9.24
CA GLY A 100 -9.53 -9.15 9.94
C GLY A 100 -9.59 -10.49 9.22
N VAL A 101 -9.92 -10.49 7.92
CA VAL A 101 -9.87 -11.68 7.06
C VAL A 101 -8.46 -11.79 6.51
N ASP A 102 -7.58 -12.37 7.34
CA ASP A 102 -6.18 -12.65 7.02
C ASP A 102 -6.08 -13.49 5.74
N SER A 103 -5.78 -12.82 4.62
CA SER A 103 -5.35 -13.48 3.40
C SER A 103 -3.83 -13.55 3.46
N GLY A 104 -3.31 -14.64 4.01
CA GLY A 104 -1.88 -14.89 4.25
C GLY A 104 -1.00 -14.86 3.00
N THR A 105 -0.78 -13.68 2.44
CA THR A 105 0.37 -13.37 1.59
C THR A 105 1.38 -12.67 2.49
N GLY A 106 2.38 -13.45 2.91
CA GLY A 106 3.35 -13.09 3.93
C GLY A 106 4.02 -11.73 3.71
N ASP A 107 4.28 -11.08 4.84
CA ASP A 107 5.32 -10.08 5.07
C ASP A 107 6.50 -10.30 4.12
N LEU A 108 6.51 -9.55 3.01
CA LEU A 108 7.68 -9.39 2.15
C LEU A 108 8.34 -8.03 2.35
N ASP A 109 7.82 -7.23 3.28
CA ASP A 109 8.28 -5.87 3.59
C ASP A 109 9.38 -5.88 4.68
N ASP A 110 9.51 -6.98 5.43
CA ASP A 110 10.57 -7.18 6.45
C ASP A 110 11.99 -7.33 5.86
N TYR A 111 12.15 -7.37 4.53
CA TYR A 111 13.45 -7.57 3.88
C TYR A 111 14.12 -6.26 3.41
N GLU A 112 13.48 -5.10 3.51
CA GLU A 112 14.06 -3.83 3.01
C GLU A 112 15.02 -3.12 3.98
N ASP A 113 15.00 -3.42 5.29
CA ASP A 113 15.77 -2.65 6.29
C ASP A 113 17.21 -3.18 6.56
N SER A 114 17.68 -4.19 5.81
CA SER A 114 18.96 -4.88 6.12
C SER A 114 20.15 -4.52 5.23
N VAL A 115 20.08 -3.50 4.38
CA VAL A 115 21.20 -3.12 3.49
C VAL A 115 21.91 -1.84 3.93
N GLU A 116 22.65 -1.91 5.04
CA GLU A 116 23.71 -0.93 5.33
C GLU A 116 24.89 -1.12 4.35
N PRO A 117 25.32 -0.08 3.61
CA PRO A 117 26.49 -0.19 2.74
C PRO A 117 27.77 -0.10 3.58
N THR A 118 28.33 -1.25 3.97
CA THR A 118 29.72 -1.31 4.45
C THR A 118 30.66 -0.81 3.36
N THR A 119 31.19 0.39 3.56
CA THR A 119 32.26 0.98 2.75
C THR A 119 33.56 0.22 3.00
N THR A 120 33.83 -0.80 2.19
CA THR A 120 35.14 -1.48 2.17
C THR A 120 36.19 -0.55 1.56
N GLY A 121 36.78 0.31 2.39
CA GLY A 121 38.04 1.00 2.14
C GLY A 121 39.20 0.24 2.80
N ASN A 122 40.14 -0.20 1.96
CA ASN A 122 41.51 -0.66 2.21
C ASN A 122 42.01 -0.87 3.65
N GLY A 123 42.56 -2.06 3.89
CA GLY A 123 43.27 -2.41 5.11
C GLY A 123 44.54 -1.59 5.37
N VAL A 124 44.83 -1.43 6.66
CA VAL A 124 46.07 -1.78 7.38
C VAL A 124 45.81 -1.35 8.84
N VAL A 125 45.73 -2.30 9.77
CA VAL A 125 45.82 -1.99 11.21
C VAL A 125 46.98 -2.81 11.78
N ASN A 126 48.16 -2.17 11.78
CA ASN A 126 49.23 -2.49 12.72
C ASN A 126 48.85 -1.90 14.09
N GLY A 127 49.14 -2.67 15.13
CA GLY A 127 48.60 -2.45 16.47
C GLY A 127 49.26 -1.39 17.35
N ALA A 128 48.89 -1.52 18.63
CA ALA A 128 49.39 -0.89 19.86
C ALA A 128 48.81 0.50 20.26
N GLY A 129 48.12 0.51 21.40
CA GLY A 129 48.48 1.39 22.52
C GLY A 129 47.49 2.47 22.98
N ASN A 130 46.88 2.20 24.15
CA ASN A 130 46.52 3.11 25.26
C ASN A 130 45.50 4.25 25.11
N GLY A 131 44.49 4.23 26.02
CA GLY A 131 44.18 5.39 26.87
C GLY A 131 42.69 5.78 27.07
N ASN A 132 42.10 5.28 28.17
CA ASN A 132 41.10 5.90 29.08
C ASN A 132 39.94 6.80 28.59
N ALA A 133 38.69 6.39 28.92
CA ALA A 133 37.77 6.96 29.96
C ALA A 133 36.29 6.62 29.61
N ILE A 134 35.59 5.74 30.36
CA ILE A 134 34.50 6.00 31.35
C ILE A 134 33.34 6.83 30.74
N GLU A 135 32.09 6.32 30.59
CA GLU A 135 31.03 6.29 31.63
C GLU A 135 29.75 5.50 31.16
N GLU A 136 29.18 4.64 32.04
CA GLU A 136 27.75 4.24 32.29
C GLU A 136 26.77 3.86 31.13
N SER A 137 25.86 2.86 31.15
CA SER A 137 25.23 1.97 32.15
C SER A 137 24.55 0.74 31.45
N PRO A 138 24.18 -0.35 32.17
CA PRO A 138 23.70 -1.60 31.58
C PRO A 138 22.18 -1.86 31.81
N THR A 139 21.40 -2.15 30.77
CA THR A 139 20.06 -2.74 30.92
C THR A 139 19.81 -3.84 29.88
N GLY A 140 20.24 -5.06 30.22
CA GLY A 140 19.92 -6.26 29.47
C GLY A 140 18.45 -6.68 29.61
N THR A 141 17.83 -7.05 28.50
CA THR A 141 16.48 -7.60 28.41
C THR A 141 16.47 -9.06 28.91
N PRO A 142 15.62 -9.45 29.89
CA PRO A 142 15.62 -10.83 30.39
C PRO A 142 14.80 -11.78 29.49
N LEU A 143 15.40 -12.94 29.16
CA LEU A 143 14.76 -14.06 28.48
C LEU A 143 13.68 -14.71 29.35
N ARG A 144 12.47 -14.87 28.80
CA ARG A 144 11.38 -15.65 29.42
C ARG A 144 11.45 -17.11 28.98
N LYS A 145 11.86 -17.99 29.88
CA LYS A 145 11.74 -19.46 29.75
C LYS A 145 10.26 -19.87 29.70
N ARG A 146 9.87 -20.65 28.69
CA ARG A 146 8.61 -21.40 28.67
C ARG A 146 8.81 -22.68 29.46
N LYS A 147 7.88 -22.99 30.37
CA LYS A 147 7.67 -24.30 30.98
C LYS A 147 6.40 -24.87 30.40
#